data_AF-A0A326U4W2-F1
#
_entry.id   AF-A0A326U4W2-F1
#
_cell.length_a   1.000
_cell.length_b   1.000
_cell.length_c   1.000
_cell.angle_alpha   90.00
_cell.angle_beta   90.00
_cell.angle_gamma   90.00
#
_symmetry.space_group_name_H-M   'P 1'
#
loop_
_entity.id
_entity.type
_entity.pdbx_description
1 polymer ?
#
loop_
_entity_poly.entity_id
_entity_poly.type
_entity_poly.pdbx_seq_one_letter_code
_entity_poly.pdbx_strand_id
1 'polypeptide(L)'
;MGQTIDLRKIIWGIILTLAWICTFVFIPGNLVIDWMGDNSNLTPLRLVFNFIGLLVIFFYNLLYRSNSETTKLSWTVTLTMIWLSMILFFPFRASKEGGAMGFFALIGGLAVVVLWVRFFSDEIFTPKSSNGKA
;
A
#
# COMPACT_ATOMS: atom_id res chain seq x y z
N MET A 1 20.96 8.84 -20.04
CA MET A 1 20.39 10.00 -19.33
C MET A 1 19.86 9.49 -18.01
N GLY A 2 20.42 9.93 -16.89
CA GLY A 2 19.96 9.47 -15.57
C GLY A 2 18.51 9.84 -15.38
N GLN A 3 17.66 8.86 -15.12
CA GLN A 3 16.26 9.11 -14.77
C GLN A 3 16.26 9.87 -13.43
N THR A 4 15.84 11.13 -13.45
CA THR A 4 15.68 11.89 -12.21
C THR A 4 14.51 11.30 -11.45
N ILE A 5 14.80 10.70 -10.28
CA ILE A 5 13.79 10.13 -9.40
C ILE A 5 12.87 11.25 -8.93
N ASP A 6 11.58 11.13 -9.19
CA ASP A 6 10.59 12.13 -8.82
C ASP A 6 10.17 11.94 -7.35
N LEU A 7 11.06 12.34 -6.43
CA LEU A 7 10.92 12.17 -4.98
C LEU A 7 9.59 12.71 -4.44
N ARG A 8 9.04 13.75 -5.08
CA ARG A 8 7.78 14.36 -4.69
C ARG A 8 6.62 13.37 -4.71
N LYS A 9 6.53 12.52 -5.74
CA LYS A 9 5.49 11.49 -5.84
C LYS A 9 5.59 10.48 -4.70
N ILE A 10 6.81 10.03 -4.41
CA ILE A 10 7.07 9.03 -3.38
C ILE A 10 6.68 9.59 -2.01
N ILE A 11 7.09 10.82 -1.70
CA ILE A 11 6.77 11.48 -0.43
C ILE A 11 5.26 11.61 -0.26
N TRP A 12 4.55 12.08 -1.29
CA TRP A 12 3.08 12.16 -1.23
C TRP A 12 2.41 10.80 -1.08
N GLY A 13 2.93 9.77 -1.75
CA GLY A 13 2.48 8.39 -1.57
C GLY A 13 2.64 7.91 -0.13
N ILE A 14 3.81 8.16 0.48
CA ILE A 14 4.10 7.85 1.89
C ILE A 14 3.14 8.58 2.82
N ILE A 15 2.93 9.88 2.61
CA ILE A 15 2.01 10.70 3.43
C ILE A 15 0.58 10.17 3.32
N LEU A 16 0.11 9.84 2.11
CA LEU A 16 -1.21 9.25 1.89
C LEU A 16 -1.37 7.91 2.63
N THR A 17 -0.36 7.05 2.57
CA THR A 17 -0.37 5.79 3.34
C THR A 17 -0.33 6.00 4.84
N LEU A 18 0.39 7.00 5.34
CA LEU A 18 0.39 7.35 6.77
C LEU A 18 -0.98 7.86 7.22
N ALA A 19 -1.60 8.75 6.45
CA ALA A 19 -2.95 9.23 6.71
C ALA A 19 -3.96 8.07 6.76
N TRP A 20 -3.80 7.08 5.87
CA TRP A 20 -4.60 5.86 5.88
C TRP A 20 -4.36 4.98 7.12
N ILE A 21 -3.10 4.81 7.54
CA ILE A 21 -2.79 4.09 8.78
C ILE A 21 -3.43 4.80 9.99
N CYS A 22 -3.42 6.13 10.01
CA CYS A 22 -4.10 6.89 11.05
C CYS A 22 -5.61 6.61 11.06
N THR A 23 -6.28 6.59 9.91
CA THR A 23 -7.71 6.21 9.87
C THR A 23 -7.94 4.76 10.31
N PHE A 24 -7.00 3.85 9.99
CA PHE A 24 -7.08 2.45 10.40
C PHE A 24 -7.01 2.30 11.92
N VAL A 25 -6.15 3.07 12.60
CA VAL A 25 -5.89 2.99 14.04
C VAL A 25 -6.91 3.78 14.86
N PHE A 26 -7.23 5.01 14.45
CA PHE A 26 -7.99 5.94 15.28
C PHE A 26 -9.51 5.88 15.09
N ILE A 27 -10.03 5.26 14.02
CA ILE A 27 -11.49 5.15 13.83
C ILE A 27 -12.05 4.04 14.73
N PRO A 28 -12.93 4.37 15.71
CA PRO A 28 -13.54 3.37 16.58
C PRO A 28 -14.49 2.47 15.79
N GLY A 29 -14.44 1.17 16.08
CA GLY A 29 -15.26 0.15 15.41
C GLY A 29 -16.75 0.17 15.75
N ASN A 30 -17.18 1.03 16.67
CA ASN A 30 -18.58 1.14 17.10
C ASN A 30 -19.44 1.99 16.16
N LEU A 31 -18.83 2.64 15.16
CA LEU A 31 -19.55 3.39 14.15
C LEU A 31 -20.05 2.44 13.06
N VAL A 32 -21.35 2.46 12.83
CA VAL A 32 -22.04 1.56 11.92
C VAL A 32 -22.89 2.40 10.98
N ILE A 33 -22.88 2.06 9.69
CA ILE A 33 -23.73 2.64 8.67
C ILE A 33 -24.91 1.70 8.46
N ASP A 34 -26.11 2.22 8.72
CA ASP A 34 -27.37 1.63 8.29
C ASP A 34 -27.80 2.29 6.98
N TRP A 35 -27.79 1.52 5.89
CA TRP A 35 -28.12 2.01 4.55
C TRP A 35 -29.62 2.10 4.30
N MET A 36 -30.43 1.40 5.09
CA MET A 36 -31.89 1.30 4.91
C MET A 36 -32.68 1.93 6.06
N GLY A 37 -32.03 2.26 7.18
CA GLY A 37 -32.69 2.84 8.36
C GLY A 37 -33.55 1.83 9.13
N ASP A 38 -33.40 0.54 8.84
CA ASP A 38 -34.21 -0.57 9.35
C ASP A 38 -33.43 -1.47 10.33
N ASN A 39 -32.19 -1.10 10.69
CA ASN A 39 -31.27 -1.87 11.54
C ASN A 39 -30.97 -3.31 11.06
N SER A 40 -31.41 -3.69 9.86
CA SER A 40 -31.28 -5.05 9.33
C SER A 40 -29.93 -5.32 8.65
N ASN A 41 -29.25 -4.27 8.17
CA ASN A 41 -27.98 -4.40 7.44
C ASN A 41 -26.94 -3.38 7.92
N LEU A 42 -26.35 -3.71 9.07
CA LEU A 42 -25.39 -2.89 9.79
C LEU A 42 -23.97 -3.12 9.23
N THR A 43 -23.46 -2.16 8.46
CA THR A 43 -22.08 -2.23 7.93
C THR A 43 -21.12 -1.43 8.81
N PRO A 44 -20.00 -2.02 9.28
CA PRO A 44 -19.04 -1.28 10.10
C PRO A 44 -18.37 -0.17 9.28
N LEU A 45 -18.53 1.08 9.72
CA LEU A 45 -18.03 2.27 9.04
C LEU A 45 -16.50 2.22 8.87
N ARG A 46 -15.80 1.65 9.85
CA ARG A 46 -14.35 1.43 9.80
C ARG A 46 -13.89 0.67 8.55
N LEU A 47 -14.63 -0.38 8.15
CA LEU A 47 -14.26 -1.18 6.99
C LEU A 47 -14.41 -0.36 5.70
N VAL A 48 -15.49 0.41 5.59
CA VAL A 48 -15.78 1.27 4.44
C VAL A 48 -14.70 2.34 4.25
N PHE A 49 -14.34 3.06 5.32
CA PHE A 49 -13.27 4.07 5.26
C PHE A 49 -11.91 3.47 4.94
N ASN A 50 -11.58 2.31 5.51
CA ASN A 50 -10.35 1.60 5.19
C ASN A 50 -10.29 1.20 3.71
N PHE A 51 -11.39 0.67 3.16
CA PHE A 51 -11.46 0.28 1.76
C PHE A 51 -11.36 1.47 0.80
N ILE A 52 -12.09 2.55 1.11
CA ILE A 52 -12.03 3.80 0.33
C ILE A 52 -10.62 4.39 0.35
N GLY A 53 -9.96 4.42 1.51
CA GLY A 53 -8.61 4.94 1.61
C GLY A 53 -7.57 4.10 0.85
N LEU A 54 -7.73 2.77 0.79
CA LEU A 54 -6.93 1.91 -0.08
C LEU A 54 -7.17 2.22 -1.56
N LEU A 55 -8.41 2.45 -1.97
CA LEU A 55 -8.74 2.87 -3.33
C LEU A 55 -8.09 4.20 -3.70
N VAL A 56 -8.10 5.17 -2.79
CA VAL A 56 -7.43 6.47 -3.01
C VAL A 56 -5.94 6.28 -3.23
N ILE A 57 -5.27 5.46 -2.42
CA ILE A 57 -3.83 5.16 -2.59
C ILE A 57 -3.56 4.42 -3.91
N PHE A 58 -4.42 3.46 -4.27
CA PHE A 58 -4.34 2.72 -5.52
C PHE A 58 -4.44 3.65 -6.73
N PHE A 59 -5.47 4.51 -6.76
CA PHE A 59 -5.66 5.48 -7.84
C PHE A 59 -4.58 6.55 -7.87
N TYR A 60 -4.06 6.98 -6.71
CA TYR A 60 -2.94 7.90 -6.66
C TYR A 60 -1.72 7.32 -7.39
N ASN A 61 -1.35 6.07 -7.09
CA ASN A 61 -0.20 5.43 -7.71
C ASN A 61 -0.43 5.07 -9.19
N LEU A 62 -1.68 4.84 -9.61
CA LEU A 62 -2.07 4.53 -10.99
C LEU A 62 -2.15 5.78 -11.89
N LEU A 63 -2.82 6.84 -11.42
CA LEU A 63 -3.16 8.02 -12.22
C LEU A 63 -2.08 9.10 -12.20
N TYR A 64 -1.30 9.19 -11.12
CA TYR A 64 -0.20 10.15 -11.05
C TYR A 64 0.98 9.66 -11.91
N ARG A 65 1.07 10.14 -13.14
CA ARG A 65 2.08 9.69 -14.11
C ARG A 65 3.47 10.23 -13.74
N SER A 66 4.42 9.33 -13.51
CA SER A 66 5.84 9.66 -13.32
C SER A 66 6.69 8.67 -14.10
N ASN A 67 8.01 8.82 -14.01
CA ASN A 67 8.93 7.86 -14.60
C ASN A 67 8.65 6.42 -14.15
N SER A 68 8.96 5.44 -14.99
CA SER A 68 8.69 4.02 -14.73
C SER A 68 9.40 3.52 -13.48
N GLU A 69 10.64 3.96 -13.25
CA GLU A 69 11.42 3.61 -12.05
C GLU A 69 10.78 4.20 -10.78
N THR A 70 10.43 5.49 -10.80
CA THR A 70 9.76 6.16 -9.66
C THR A 70 8.39 5.55 -9.34
N THR A 71 7.63 5.16 -10.36
CA THR A 71 6.32 4.52 -10.14
C THR A 71 6.51 3.15 -9.48
N LYS A 72 7.42 2.31 -9.98
CA LYS A 72 7.73 1.00 -9.37
C LYS A 72 8.14 1.16 -7.91
N LEU A 73 9.06 2.07 -7.62
CA LEU A 73 9.52 2.34 -6.25
C LEU A 73 8.37 2.80 -5.33
N SER A 74 7.55 3.75 -5.80
CA SER A 74 6.37 4.25 -5.05
C SER A 74 5.38 3.13 -4.73
N TRP A 75 5.09 2.24 -5.69
CA TRP A 75 4.23 1.08 -5.49
C TRP A 75 4.81 0.10 -4.47
N THR A 76 6.08 -0.24 -4.58
CA THR A 76 6.73 -1.18 -3.65
C THR A 76 6.77 -0.63 -2.23
N VAL A 77 7.09 0.66 -2.05
CA VAL A 77 7.12 1.31 -0.72
C VAL A 77 5.72 1.39 -0.10
N THR A 78 4.73 1.84 -0.86
CA THR A 78 3.34 1.96 -0.37
C THR A 78 2.75 0.60 0.00
N LEU A 79 2.97 -0.43 -0.82
CA LEU A 79 2.53 -1.80 -0.54
C LEU A 79 3.24 -2.38 0.69
N THR A 80 4.52 -2.09 0.89
CA THR A 80 5.27 -2.47 2.11
C THR A 80 4.66 -1.82 3.36
N MET A 81 4.32 -0.53 3.30
CA MET A 81 3.70 0.16 4.46
C MET A 81 2.30 -0.34 4.77
N ILE A 82 1.47 -0.58 3.75
CA ILE A 82 0.14 -1.19 3.92
C ILE A 82 0.29 -2.57 4.55
N TRP A 83 1.19 -3.41 4.03
CA TRP A 83 1.44 -4.74 4.56
C TRP A 83 1.93 -4.72 6.02
N LEU A 84 2.90 -3.86 6.35
CA LEU A 84 3.40 -3.70 7.73
C LEU A 84 2.29 -3.26 8.68
N SER A 85 1.46 -2.31 8.26
CA SER A 85 0.34 -1.85 9.09
C SER A 85 -0.69 -2.94 9.36
N MET A 86 -0.96 -3.83 8.38
CA MET A 86 -1.81 -5.00 8.59
C MET A 86 -1.19 -5.95 9.61
N ILE A 87 0.12 -6.23 9.54
CA ILE A 87 0.74 -7.15 10.50
C ILE A 87 0.79 -6.58 11.93
N LEU A 88 1.07 -5.29 12.07
CA LEU A 88 1.25 -4.67 13.39
C LEU A 88 -0.07 -4.43 14.12
N PHE A 89 -1.10 -4.00 13.40
CA PHE A 89 -2.34 -3.53 14.01
C PHE A 89 -3.53 -4.49 13.86
N PHE A 90 -3.40 -5.57 13.08
CA PHE A 90 -4.48 -6.54 12.91
C PHE A 90 -4.45 -7.64 13.99
N PRO A 91 -5.56 -7.89 14.71
CA PRO A 91 -5.60 -8.88 15.77
C PRO A 91 -5.81 -10.32 15.22
N PHE A 92 -4.75 -10.94 14.70
CA PHE A 92 -4.83 -12.28 14.06
C PHE A 92 -5.30 -13.42 14.99
N ARG A 93 -5.16 -13.27 16.31
CA ARG A 93 -5.47 -14.34 17.29
C ARG A 93 -6.88 -14.25 17.88
N ALA A 94 -7.62 -13.17 17.62
CA ALA A 94 -8.86 -12.87 18.33
C ALA A 94 -10.15 -13.26 17.58
N SER A 95 -10.08 -13.61 16.28
CA SER A 95 -11.27 -13.93 15.47
C SER A 95 -11.19 -15.33 14.86
N LYS A 96 -12.35 -15.98 14.67
CA LYS A 96 -12.46 -17.26 13.93
C LYS A 96 -11.90 -17.17 12.50
N GLU A 97 -11.91 -15.98 11.92
CA GLU A 97 -11.37 -15.69 10.58
C GLU A 97 -9.88 -15.31 10.58
N GLY A 98 -9.25 -15.24 11.76
CA GLY A 98 -7.85 -14.82 11.92
C GLY A 98 -6.85 -15.67 11.15
N GLY A 99 -7.15 -16.96 10.95
CA GLY A 99 -6.33 -17.86 10.13
C GLY A 99 -6.30 -17.47 8.64
N ALA A 100 -7.47 -17.15 8.05
CA ALA A 100 -7.55 -16.70 6.66
C ALA A 100 -6.86 -15.36 6.47
N MET A 101 -7.05 -14.43 7.42
CA MET A 101 -6.40 -13.12 7.37
C MET A 101 -4.88 -13.22 7.55
N GLY A 102 -4.40 -14.14 8.38
CA GLY A 102 -2.98 -14.46 8.51
C GLY A 102 -2.37 -15.01 7.21
N PHE A 103 -3.10 -15.88 6.51
CA PHE A 103 -2.67 -16.39 5.20
C PHE A 103 -2.53 -15.28 4.17
N PHE A 104 -3.51 -14.37 4.07
CA PHE A 104 -3.42 -13.21 3.16
C PHE A 104 -2.31 -12.24 3.55
N ALA A 105 -2.04 -12.06 4.85
CA ALA A 105 -0.88 -11.30 5.32
C ALA A 105 0.43 -11.96 4.86
N LEU A 106 0.57 -13.29 4.95
CA LEU A 106 1.78 -13.99 4.48
C LEU A 106 1.97 -13.88 2.96
N ILE A 107 0.90 -14.06 2.18
CA ILE A 107 0.94 -13.85 0.72
C ILE A 107 1.32 -12.40 0.39
N GLY A 108 0.77 -11.43 1.11
CA GLY A 108 1.15 -10.02 0.98
C GLY A 108 2.63 -9.81 1.22
N GLY A 109 3.21 -10.49 2.21
CA GLY A 109 4.64 -10.41 2.52
C GLY A 109 5.50 -11.01 1.42
N LEU A 110 5.08 -12.14 0.85
CA LEU A 110 5.72 -12.71 -0.33
C LEU A 110 5.69 -11.73 -1.51
N ALA A 111 4.55 -11.07 -1.76
CA ALA A 111 4.44 -10.08 -2.82
C ALA A 111 5.39 -8.88 -2.60
N VAL A 112 5.51 -8.39 -1.35
CA VAL A 112 6.49 -7.35 -0.98
C VAL A 112 7.91 -7.79 -1.35
N VAL A 113 8.32 -8.98 -0.90
CA VAL A 113 9.68 -9.49 -1.16
C VAL A 113 9.94 -9.64 -2.66
N VAL A 114 9.00 -10.20 -3.41
CA VAL A 114 9.13 -10.38 -4.87
C VAL A 114 9.24 -9.03 -5.60
N LEU A 115 8.46 -8.02 -5.20
CA LEU A 115 8.53 -6.68 -5.78
C LEU A 115 9.88 -6.00 -5.50
N TRP A 116 10.41 -6.15 -4.28
CA TRP A 116 11.74 -5.65 -3.94
C TRP A 116 12.84 -6.38 -4.74
N VAL A 117 12.79 -7.71 -4.83
CA VAL A 117 13.76 -8.48 -5.63
C VAL A 117 13.71 -8.08 -7.10
N ARG A 118 12.52 -7.88 -7.67
CA ARG A 118 12.36 -7.40 -9.04
C ARG A 118 12.90 -5.99 -9.22
N PHE A 119 12.66 -5.09 -8.27
CA PHE A 119 13.19 -3.74 -8.29
C PHE A 119 14.74 -3.74 -8.28
N PHE A 120 15.35 -4.48 -7.36
CA PHE A 120 16.82 -4.59 -7.30
C PHE A 120 17.40 -5.27 -8.54
N SER A 121 16.71 -6.27 -9.11
CA SER A 121 17.16 -6.93 -10.34
C SER A 121 17.14 -5.98 -11.53
N ASP A 122 16.10 -5.16 -11.69
CA ASP A 122 15.98 -4.19 -12.78
C ASP A 122 17.11 -3.13 -12.76
N GLU A 123 17.60 -2.72 -11.58
CA GLU A 123 18.69 -1.74 -11.48
C GLU A 123 20.08 -2.33 -11.76
N ILE A 124 20.31 -3.62 -11.49
CA ILE A 124 21.62 -4.28 -11.71
C ILE A 124 21.96 -4.40 -13.21
N PHE A 125 20.96 -4.51 -14.09
CA PHE A 125 21.14 -4.73 -15.53
C PHE A 125 21.15 -3.46 -16.38
N THR A 126 21.28 -2.27 -15.78
CA THR A 126 21.47 -1.04 -16.56
C THR A 126 22.98 -0.76 -16.67
N PRO A 127 23.69 -1.24 -17.71
CA PRO A 127 25.11 -0.96 -17.85
C PRO A 127 25.30 0.55 -17.97
N LYS A 128 26.14 1.11 -17.08
CA LYS A 128 26.78 2.40 -17.30
C LYS A 128 27.50 2.30 -18.65
N SER A 129 26.92 2.88 -19.69
CA SER A 129 27.65 3.17 -20.91
C SER A 129 28.75 4.15 -20.52
N SER A 130 29.95 3.61 -20.35
CA SER A 130 31.21 4.34 -20.33
C SER A 130 31.25 5.18 -21.60
N ASN A 131 30.89 6.45 -21.49
CA ASN A 131 31.14 7.41 -22.56
C ASN A 131 32.59 7.88 -22.44
N GLY A 132 33.51 6.94 -22.69
CA GLY A 132 34.84 7.27 -23.16
C GLY A 132 34.73 7.62 -24.63
N LYS A 133 34.72 8.91 -24.94
CA LYS A 133 35.22 9.42 -26.23
C LYS A 133 36.03 10.69 -25.97
N ALA A 134 37.26 10.59 -26.43
CA ALA A 134 38.32 11.57 -26.47
C ALA A 134 37.92 12.86 -27.20
#